data_AF-A0A1V9K978-F1
#
_entry.id   AF-A0A1V9K978-F1
#
_cell.length_a   1.000
_cell.length_b   1.000
_cell.length_c   1.000
_cell.angle_alpha   90.00
_cell.angle_beta   90.00
_cell.angle_gamma   90.00
#
_symmetry.space_group_name_H-M   'P 1'
#
loop_
_entity.id
_entity.type
_entity.pdbx_description
1 polymer ?
#
loop_
_entity_poly.entity_id
_entity_poly.type
_entity_poly.pdbx_seq_one_letter_code
_entity_poly.pdbx_strand_id
1 'polypeptide(L)'
;MPLQQFPDAELEAKAVQLGIIKSGESLPRNARSRVAAALLEERRATAKPEKPAEPEMAKDITVRGSEIAVDGKPFPWLVARAPMDITLATDGSGTVRLTLMAESVQVLKPQPDSTESE
;
A
#
# COMPACT_ATOMS: atom_id res chain seq x y z
N MET A 1 1.94 -21.41 9.83
CA MET A 1 0.90 -21.72 10.83
C MET A 1 -0.02 -20.50 11.00
N PRO A 2 -1.15 -20.41 10.31
CA PRO A 2 -2.01 -19.21 10.26
C PRO A 2 -2.81 -18.92 11.54
N LEU A 3 -2.73 -19.79 12.56
CA LEU A 3 -3.52 -19.68 13.80
C LEU A 3 -3.08 -18.58 14.76
N GLN A 4 -1.85 -18.06 14.64
CA GLN A 4 -1.33 -17.00 15.52
C GLN A 4 -1.74 -15.59 15.08
N GLN A 5 -2.39 -15.43 13.92
CA GLN A 5 -2.71 -14.12 13.34
C GLN A 5 -4.06 -13.56 13.77
N PHE A 6 -4.92 -14.36 14.41
CA PHE A 6 -6.27 -13.96 14.79
C PHE A 6 -6.50 -14.24 16.29
N PRO A 7 -6.99 -13.26 17.06
CA PRO A 7 -7.36 -13.48 18.45
C PRO A 7 -8.55 -14.44 18.56
N ASP A 8 -8.63 -15.17 19.68
CA ASP A 8 -9.65 -16.20 19.90
C ASP A 8 -11.08 -15.67 19.75
N ALA A 9 -11.33 -14.42 20.18
CA ALA A 9 -12.62 -13.75 20.01
C ALA A 9 -13.03 -13.57 18.53
N GLU A 10 -12.07 -13.27 17.63
CA GLU A 10 -12.34 -13.15 16.19
C GLU A 10 -12.64 -14.52 15.57
N LEU A 11 -11.93 -15.56 16.02
CA LEU A 11 -12.17 -16.93 15.56
C LEU A 11 -13.53 -17.44 16.03
N GLU A 12 -13.92 -17.20 17.28
CA GLU A 12 -15.22 -17.60 17.80
C GLU A 12 -16.37 -16.87 17.10
N ALA A 13 -16.25 -15.55 16.91
CA ALA A 13 -17.23 -14.77 16.17
C ALA A 13 -17.42 -15.30 14.73
N LYS A 14 -16.31 -15.61 14.03
CA LYS A 14 -16.39 -16.18 12.68
C LYS A 14 -16.96 -17.59 12.70
N ALA A 15 -16.64 -18.40 13.70
CA ALA A 15 -17.16 -19.76 13.81
C ALA A 15 -18.68 -19.79 14.06
N VAL A 16 -19.20 -18.83 14.83
CA VAL A 16 -20.65 -18.60 14.98
C VAL A 16 -21.26 -18.20 13.64
N GLN A 17 -20.64 -17.25 12.92
CA GLN A 17 -21.11 -16.82 11.59
C GLN A 17 -21.16 -17.98 10.58
N LEU A 18 -20.19 -18.89 10.64
CA LEU A 18 -20.10 -20.09 9.79
C LEU A 18 -21.00 -21.25 10.26
N GLY A 19 -21.71 -21.10 11.38
CA GLY A 19 -22.59 -22.13 11.94
C GLY A 19 -21.86 -23.35 12.52
N ILE A 20 -20.58 -23.22 12.85
CA ILE A 20 -19.74 -24.31 13.39
C ILE A 20 -19.98 -24.49 14.89
N ILE A 21 -20.26 -23.40 15.60
CA ILE A 21 -20.57 -23.35 17.03
C ILE A 21 -21.76 -22.41 17.28
N LYS A 22 -22.43 -22.53 18.42
CA LYS A 22 -23.39 -21.52 18.89
C LYS A 22 -22.68 -20.41 19.67
N SER A 23 -23.34 -19.26 19.79
CA SER A 23 -22.85 -18.15 20.61
C SER A 23 -22.65 -18.61 22.06
N GLY A 24 -21.44 -18.42 22.59
CA GLY A 24 -21.06 -18.85 23.94
C GLY A 24 -20.47 -20.26 24.04
N GLU A 25 -20.38 -21.02 22.94
CA GLU A 25 -19.66 -22.30 22.91
C GLU A 25 -18.18 -22.09 22.53
N SER A 26 -17.29 -22.92 23.05
CA SER A 26 -15.86 -22.83 22.73
C SER A 26 -15.55 -23.51 21.39
N LEU A 27 -14.67 -22.90 20.60
CA LEU A 27 -14.30 -23.40 19.28
C LEU A 27 -13.43 -24.67 19.35
N PRO A 28 -13.85 -25.81 18.77
CA PRO A 28 -13.05 -27.03 18.76
C PRO A 28 -11.70 -26.85 18.06
N ARG A 29 -10.62 -27.43 18.62
CA ARG A 29 -9.24 -27.28 18.11
C ARG A 29 -9.08 -27.66 16.62
N ASN A 30 -9.82 -28.68 16.16
CA ASN A 30 -9.81 -29.15 14.77
C ASN A 30 -10.56 -28.20 13.81
N ALA A 31 -11.46 -27.34 14.30
CA ALA A 31 -12.19 -26.37 13.52
C ALA A 31 -11.47 -25.01 13.42
N ARG A 32 -10.56 -24.70 14.35
CA ARG A 32 -9.82 -23.42 14.40
C ARG A 32 -9.06 -23.11 13.10
N SER A 33 -8.41 -24.10 12.49
CA SER A 33 -7.66 -23.89 11.25
C SER A 33 -8.56 -23.52 10.08
N ARG A 34 -9.74 -24.13 9.98
CA ARG A 34 -10.74 -23.85 8.95
C ARG A 34 -11.33 -22.45 9.10
N VAL A 35 -11.61 -22.04 10.33
CA VAL A 35 -12.14 -20.70 10.62
C VAL A 35 -11.11 -19.61 10.36
N ALA A 36 -9.85 -19.85 10.76
CA ALA A 36 -8.75 -18.94 10.45
C ALA A 36 -8.52 -18.79 8.95
N ALA A 37 -8.64 -19.88 8.17
CA ALA A 37 -8.56 -19.83 6.72
C ALA A 37 -9.68 -18.98 6.10
N ALA A 38 -10.93 -19.15 6.57
CA ALA A 38 -12.06 -18.35 6.11
C ALA A 38 -11.91 -16.85 6.44
N LEU A 39 -11.41 -16.50 7.64
CA LEU A 39 -11.08 -15.11 8.00
C LEU A 39 -9.99 -14.52 7.09
N LEU A 40 -8.99 -15.33 6.75
CA LEU A 40 -7.89 -14.88 5.90
C LEU A 40 -8.35 -14.65 4.46
N GLU A 41 -9.22 -15.50 3.93
CA GLU A 41 -9.86 -15.30 2.63
C GLU A 41 -10.76 -14.07 2.61
N GLU A 42 -11.54 -13.85 3.66
CA GLU A 42 -12.38 -12.65 3.77
C GLU A 42 -11.53 -11.38 3.86
N ARG A 43 -10.47 -11.35 4.68
CA ARG A 43 -9.52 -10.22 4.71
C ARG A 43 -8.87 -9.98 3.35
N ARG A 44 -8.57 -11.03 2.59
CA ARG A 44 -8.03 -10.89 1.22
C ARG A 44 -9.07 -10.38 0.23
N ALA A 45 -10.33 -10.77 0.38
CA ALA A 45 -11.43 -10.31 -0.46
C ALA A 45 -11.82 -8.85 -0.17
N THR A 46 -11.72 -8.42 1.10
CA THR A 46 -12.02 -7.04 1.52
C THR A 46 -10.83 -6.10 1.43
N ALA A 47 -9.62 -6.63 1.26
CA ALA A 47 -8.47 -5.83 0.84
C ALA A 47 -8.79 -5.28 -0.54
N LYS A 48 -9.35 -4.07 -0.58
CA LYS A 48 -9.50 -3.31 -1.82
C LYS A 48 -8.14 -3.35 -2.51
N PRO A 49 -8.07 -3.68 -3.81
CA PRO A 49 -6.86 -3.39 -4.55
C PRO A 49 -6.58 -1.90 -4.34
N GLU A 50 -5.44 -1.58 -3.75
CA GLU A 50 -4.94 -0.21 -3.76
C GLU A 50 -4.95 0.18 -5.23
N LYS A 51 -5.86 1.09 -5.59
CA LYS A 51 -5.81 1.69 -6.93
C LYS A 51 -4.37 2.21 -7.07
N PRO A 52 -3.69 1.91 -8.18
CA PRO A 52 -2.40 2.54 -8.42
C PRO A 52 -2.62 4.04 -8.30
N ALA A 53 -1.92 4.68 -7.36
CA ALA A 53 -2.04 6.11 -7.16
C ALA A 53 -1.67 6.77 -8.49
N GLU A 54 -2.59 7.54 -9.05
CA GLU A 54 -2.30 8.35 -10.22
C GLU A 54 -1.16 9.33 -9.88
N PRO A 55 -0.25 9.65 -10.81
CA PRO A 55 0.82 10.59 -10.54
C PRO A 55 0.24 11.96 -10.16
N GLU A 56 0.49 12.41 -8.93
CA GLU A 56 0.11 13.75 -8.49
C GLU A 56 1.26 14.74 -8.71
N MET A 57 0.93 15.96 -9.14
CA MET A 57 1.90 17.05 -9.23
C MET A 57 2.17 17.60 -7.83
N ALA A 58 3.44 17.59 -7.43
CA ALA A 58 3.89 18.18 -6.17
C ALA A 58 3.63 19.70 -6.17
N LYS A 59 3.15 20.23 -5.04
CA LYS A 59 2.94 21.69 -4.85
C LYS A 59 4.19 22.36 -4.32
N ASP A 60 4.93 21.68 -3.45
CA ASP A 60 6.19 22.15 -2.87
C ASP A 60 7.23 21.03 -2.82
N ILE A 61 8.48 21.37 -3.17
CA ILE A 61 9.64 20.49 -2.99
C ILE A 61 10.71 21.27 -2.23
N THR A 62 11.01 20.80 -1.02
CA THR A 62 12.08 21.35 -0.19
C THR A 62 13.29 20.40 -0.21
N VAL A 63 14.47 20.94 -0.53
CA VAL A 63 15.74 20.18 -0.52
C VAL A 63 16.71 20.79 0.49
N ARG A 64 17.22 19.99 1.43
CA ARG A 64 18.20 20.36 2.45
C ARG A 64 19.33 19.34 2.50
N GLY A 65 20.38 19.56 1.71
CA GLY A 65 21.45 18.56 1.57
C GLY A 65 20.91 17.28 0.93
N SER A 66 20.88 16.17 1.66
CA SER A 66 20.28 14.90 1.21
C SER A 66 18.83 14.72 1.65
N GLU A 67 18.28 15.61 2.48
CA GLU A 67 16.89 15.55 2.92
C GLU A 67 15.99 16.21 1.87
N ILE A 68 15.02 15.46 1.39
CA ILE A 68 14.02 15.96 0.43
C ILE A 68 12.64 15.77 1.08
N ALA A 69 11.82 16.81 1.02
CA ALA A 69 10.42 16.76 1.40
C ALA A 69 9.54 17.22 0.23
N VAL A 70 8.44 16.51 0.00
CA VAL A 70 7.43 16.82 -1.01
C VAL A 70 6.13 17.10 -0.27
N ASP A 71 5.56 18.29 -0.48
CA ASP A 71 4.36 18.77 0.22
C ASP A 71 4.45 18.64 1.75
N GLY A 72 5.63 18.95 2.30
CA GLY A 72 5.94 18.86 3.73
C GLY A 72 6.15 17.45 4.26
N LYS A 73 6.03 16.40 3.43
CA LYS A 73 6.27 15.01 3.81
C LYS A 73 7.67 14.56 3.37
N PRO A 74 8.43 13.82 4.19
CA PRO A 74 9.72 13.27 3.76
C PRO A 74 9.58 12.41 2.51
N PHE A 75 10.47 12.61 1.54
CA PHE A 75 10.52 11.83 0.32
C PHE A 75 10.93 10.39 0.67
N PRO A 76 10.13 9.37 0.30
CA PRO A 76 10.23 8.06 0.92
C PRO A 76 11.37 7.19 0.35
N TRP A 77 12.06 7.64 -0.70
CA TRP A 77 13.04 6.84 -1.42
C TRP A 77 14.47 7.28 -1.15
N LEU A 78 15.39 6.30 -1.20
CA LEU A 78 16.83 6.54 -1.10
C LEU A 78 17.32 7.28 -2.35
N VAL A 79 17.80 8.51 -2.15
CA VAL A 79 18.39 9.34 -3.20
C VAL A 79 19.91 9.15 -3.19
N ALA A 80 20.47 8.83 -4.36
CA ALA A 80 21.91 8.67 -4.51
C ALA A 80 22.63 10.00 -4.25
N ARG A 81 23.88 9.94 -3.79
CA ARG A 81 24.77 11.13 -3.70
C ARG A 81 25.27 11.62 -5.08
N ALA A 82 24.48 11.41 -6.13
CA ALA A 82 24.74 11.96 -7.45
C ALA A 82 24.37 13.45 -7.47
N PRO A 83 24.90 14.25 -8.41
CA PRO A 83 24.49 15.64 -8.57
C PRO A 83 22.97 15.73 -8.75
N MET A 84 22.33 16.58 -7.95
CA MET A 84 20.93 16.96 -8.13
C MET A 84 20.89 18.23 -8.96
N ASP A 85 20.07 18.25 -10.01
CA ASP A 85 19.86 19.46 -10.81
C ASP A 85 18.55 20.11 -10.40
N ILE A 86 18.65 21.35 -9.91
CA ILE A 86 17.50 22.15 -9.52
C ILE A 86 17.42 23.33 -10.47
N THR A 87 16.33 23.42 -11.22
CA THR A 87 16.05 24.56 -12.11
C THR A 87 14.86 25.31 -11.56
N LEU A 88 15.05 26.56 -11.18
CA LEU A 88 13.99 27.44 -10.71
C LEU A 88 13.66 28.48 -11.79
N ALA A 89 12.38 28.66 -12.06
CA ALA A 89 11.86 29.77 -12.82
C ALA A 89 11.75 31.03 -11.93
N THR A 90 11.55 32.17 -12.56
CA THR A 90 11.48 33.48 -11.89
C THR A 90 10.26 33.65 -10.99
N ASP A 91 9.21 32.85 -11.19
CA ASP A 91 8.00 32.81 -10.37
C ASP A 91 8.13 31.88 -9.15
N GLY A 92 9.30 31.25 -8.97
CA GLY A 92 9.56 30.30 -7.90
C GLY A 92 9.13 28.86 -8.21
N SER A 93 8.47 28.61 -9.35
CA SER A 93 8.24 27.25 -9.83
C SER A 93 9.56 26.61 -10.26
N GLY A 94 9.63 25.28 -10.28
CA GLY A 94 10.88 24.64 -10.65
C GLY A 94 10.78 23.15 -10.90
N THR A 95 11.89 22.59 -11.35
CA THR A 95 12.06 21.16 -11.55
C THR A 95 13.28 20.68 -10.79
N VAL A 96 13.17 19.48 -10.23
CA VAL A 96 14.26 18.80 -9.53
C VAL A 96 14.51 17.47 -10.22
N ARG A 97 15.74 17.28 -10.72
CA ARG A 97 16.18 15.99 -11.27
C ARG A 97 16.89 15.21 -10.17
N LEU A 98 16.33 14.05 -9.84
CA LEU A 98 16.83 13.16 -8.80
C LEU A 98 17.36 11.85 -9.39
N THR A 99 18.36 11.28 -8.72
CA THR A 99 18.82 9.91 -8.99
C THR A 99 18.38 9.01 -7.85
N LEU A 100 17.52 8.03 -8.15
CA LEU A 100 17.00 7.08 -7.17
C LEU A 100 17.77 5.76 -7.26
N MET A 101 18.04 5.16 -6.11
CA MET A 101 18.57 3.81 -6.04
C MET A 101 17.42 2.80 -6.09
N ALA A 102 17.52 1.80 -6.96
CA ALA A 102 16.53 0.73 -7.09
C ALA A 102 17.23 -0.61 -7.33
N GLU A 103 16.67 -1.70 -6.78
CA GLU A 103 17.14 -3.07 -7.05
C GLU A 103 16.73 -3.55 -8.45
N SER A 104 15.59 -3.06 -8.97
CA SER A 104 15.07 -3.38 -10.28
C SER A 104 14.25 -2.22 -10.83
N VAL A 105 14.33 -1.97 -12.14
CA VAL A 105 13.59 -0.92 -12.84
C VAL A 105 12.84 -1.55 -14.01
N GLN A 106 11.53 -1.27 -14.11
CA GLN A 106 10.69 -1.71 -15.22
C GLN A 106 9.95 -0.50 -15.78
N VAL A 107 9.89 -0.41 -17.12
CA VAL A 107 9.12 0.64 -17.82
C VAL A 107 7.91 -0.03 -18.45
N LEU A 108 6.73 0.23 -17.88
CA LEU A 108 5.46 -0.28 -18.39
C LEU A 108 4.85 0.73 -19.36
N LYS A 109 4.31 0.26 -20.48
CA LYS A 109 3.55 1.12 -21.40
C LYS A 109 2.21 1.50 -20.76
N PRO A 110 1.75 2.76 -20.91
CA PRO A 110 0.40 3.14 -20.49
C PRO A 110 -0.61 2.22 -21.17
N GLN A 111 -1.58 1.70 -20.41
CA GLN A 111 -2.72 1.03 -21.03
C GLN A 111 -3.58 2.11 -21.71
N PRO A 112 -4.03 1.90 -22.95
CA PRO A 112 -4.90 2.86 -23.61
C PRO A 112 -6.20 2.98 -22.82
N ASP A 113 -6.54 4.22 -22.46
CA ASP A 113 -7.78 4.54 -21.76
C ASP A 113 -8.96 4.06 -22.62
N SER A 114 -9.66 3.05 -22.12
CA SER A 114 -10.84 2.48 -22.75
C SER A 114 -12.06 3.36 -22.45
N THR A 115 -12.03 4.61 -22.90
CA THR A 115 -13.14 5.57 -22.70
C THR A 115 -13.27 6.49 -23.91
N GLU A 116 -13.53 5.90 -25.07
CA GLU A 116 -14.20 6.59 -26.19
C GLU A 116 -14.98 5.53 -26.98
N SER A 117 -16.16 5.20 -26.48
CA SER A 117 -17.21 4.48 -27.21
C SER A 117 -18.56 4.88 -26.60
N GLU A 118 -19.04 6.06 -26.97
CA GLU A 118 -20.47 6.35 -27.12
C GLU A 118 -20.69 7.59 -28.00
#